data_AF-A0AAW0X6S6-F1
#
_entry.id   AF-A0AAW0X6S6-F1
#
_cell.length_a   1.000
_cell.length_b   1.000
_cell.length_c   1.000
_cell.angle_alpha   90.00
_cell.angle_beta   90.00
_cell.angle_gamma   90.00
#
_symmetry.space_group_name_H-M   'P 1'
#
loop_
_entity.id
_entity.type
_entity.pdbx_description
1 polymer ?
#
loop_
_entity_poly.entity_id
_entity_poly.type
_entity_poly.pdbx_seq_one_letter_code
_entity_poly.pdbx_strand_id
1 'polypeptide(L)'
;MSTYQVRSLEEADQIIREHERKTKTTYALLRSTKNFGCIDVPACANDENEVRFETVGVPYCGVPFFVAGLKILQCQSYRGRGGRKKKEIKIELTGSGAGVIGEAGVGDAGGDEEDPLETKPMVKKKKKAGRAHKVGCTATIIMKEVIYYPEFQLFEHSKNNRIAVARQLKDALKSKAPVQKDRIIYVTVPAMSDHFG
;
A
#
# COMPACT_ATOMS: atom_id res chain seq x y z
N MET A 1 7.57 16.78 0.64
CA MET A 1 6.54 15.91 1.24
C MET A 1 6.25 16.33 2.67
N SER A 2 5.00 16.22 3.10
CA SER A 2 4.58 16.47 4.49
C SER A 2 3.98 15.19 5.06
N THR A 3 4.33 14.83 6.29
CA THR A 3 3.83 13.65 6.97
C THR A 3 3.00 14.06 8.17
N TYR A 4 1.79 13.51 8.28
CA TYR A 4 0.85 13.72 9.36
C TYR A 4 0.65 12.42 10.14
N GLN A 5 0.41 12.54 11.44
CA GLN A 5 0.12 11.44 12.33
C GLN A 5 -1.33 11.52 12.78
N VAL A 6 -2.10 10.45 12.57
CA VAL A 6 -3.53 10.37 12.92
C VAL A 6 -3.86 9.03 13.54
N ARG A 7 -4.98 8.95 14.27
CA ARG A 7 -5.42 7.72 14.96
C ARG A 7 -6.60 7.02 14.29
N SER A 8 -7.30 7.72 13.40
CA SER A 8 -8.45 7.18 12.67
C SER A 8 -8.28 7.29 11.17
N LEU A 9 -8.98 6.41 10.44
CA LEU A 9 -9.06 6.50 8.98
C LEU A 9 -9.82 7.75 8.53
N GLU A 10 -10.77 8.22 9.33
CA GLU A 10 -11.56 9.41 9.02
C GLU A 10 -10.69 10.68 9.01
N GLU A 11 -9.83 10.84 10.01
CA GLU A 11 -8.84 11.93 10.05
C GLU A 11 -7.87 11.83 8.86
N ALA A 12 -7.44 10.61 8.52
CA ALA A 12 -6.56 10.39 7.37
C ALA A 12 -7.24 10.78 6.05
N ASP A 13 -8.50 10.41 5.87
CA ASP A 13 -9.30 10.77 4.69
C ASP A 13 -9.57 12.28 4.63
N GLN A 14 -9.75 12.95 5.77
CA GLN A 14 -9.85 14.42 5.83
C GLN A 14 -8.56 15.10 5.36
N ILE A 15 -7.39 14.62 5.78
CA ILE A 15 -6.09 15.13 5.31
C ILE A 15 -5.98 14.99 3.79
N ILE A 16 -6.39 13.85 3.24
CA ILE A 16 -6.36 13.60 1.80
C ILE A 16 -7.29 14.56 1.06
N ARG A 17 -8.55 14.68 1.51
CA ARG A 17 -9.53 15.59 0.89
C ARG A 17 -9.08 17.04 0.93
N GLU A 18 -8.52 17.45 2.06
CA GLU A 18 -8.01 18.81 2.25
C GLU A 18 -6.80 19.08 1.35
N HIS A 19 -5.92 18.09 1.19
CA HIS A 19 -4.81 18.16 0.25
C HIS A 19 -5.30 18.28 -1.19
N GLU A 20 -6.19 17.38 -1.64
CA GLU A 20 -6.81 17.42 -2.98
C GLU A 20 -7.48 18.76 -3.28
N ARG A 21 -8.20 19.31 -2.30
CA ARG A 21 -8.86 20.61 -2.40
C ARG A 21 -7.86 21.75 -2.57
N LYS A 22 -6.77 21.76 -1.79
CA LYS A 22 -5.72 22.79 -1.82
C LYS A 22 -4.92 22.74 -3.13
N THR A 23 -4.54 21.56 -3.58
CA THR A 23 -3.69 21.35 -4.76
C THR A 23 -4.49 21.25 -6.06
N LYS A 24 -5.82 21.16 -5.98
CA LYS A 24 -6.72 20.88 -7.10
C LYS A 24 -6.32 19.59 -7.84
N THR A 25 -5.78 18.62 -7.10
CA THR A 25 -5.39 17.32 -7.64
C THR A 25 -6.37 16.25 -7.19
N THR A 26 -6.38 15.13 -7.89
CA THR A 26 -7.20 13.96 -7.58
C THR A 26 -6.29 12.75 -7.52
N TYR A 27 -6.54 11.85 -6.58
CA TYR A 27 -5.78 10.62 -6.43
C TYR A 27 -6.70 9.40 -6.58
N ALA A 28 -6.12 8.31 -7.05
CA ALA A 28 -6.80 7.01 -7.07
C ALA A 28 -5.93 5.94 -6.43
N LEU A 29 -6.60 4.90 -5.94
CA LEU A 29 -5.92 3.77 -5.32
C LEU A 29 -4.97 3.10 -6.31
N LEU A 30 -3.69 3.08 -5.97
CA LEU A 30 -2.66 2.35 -6.70
C LEU A 30 -2.43 0.97 -6.06
N ARG A 31 -2.34 0.92 -4.73
CA ARG A 31 -2.08 -0.31 -3.97
C ARG A 31 -2.66 -0.20 -2.57
N SER A 32 -3.22 -1.29 -2.04
CA SER A 32 -3.57 -1.44 -0.63
C SER A 32 -3.21 -2.84 -0.16
N THR A 33 -2.69 -2.97 1.06
CA THR A 33 -2.65 -4.26 1.75
C THR A 33 -4.06 -4.66 2.17
N LYS A 34 -4.35 -5.96 2.22
CA LYS A 34 -5.67 -6.50 2.61
C LYS A 34 -6.09 -6.07 4.01
N ASN A 35 -5.12 -5.94 4.92
CA ASN A 35 -5.37 -5.65 6.33
C ASN A 35 -5.38 -4.15 6.66
N PHE A 36 -5.26 -3.27 5.66
CA PHE A 36 -5.27 -1.83 5.92
C PHE A 36 -6.64 -1.41 6.45
N GLY A 37 -6.68 -0.81 7.62
CA GLY A 37 -7.91 -0.42 8.29
C GLY A 37 -8.47 -1.46 9.26
N CYS A 38 -7.97 -2.70 9.26
CA CYS A 38 -8.39 -3.73 10.21
C CYS A 38 -7.83 -3.40 11.60
N ILE A 39 -8.72 -3.27 12.60
CA ILE A 39 -8.35 -2.94 13.99
C ILE A 39 -7.74 -4.17 14.68
N ASP A 40 -8.24 -5.36 14.35
CA ASP A 40 -7.89 -6.61 15.00
C ASP A 40 -6.80 -7.39 14.25
N VAL A 41 -5.79 -6.72 13.71
CA VAL A 41 -4.67 -7.45 13.10
C VAL A 41 -3.98 -8.26 14.21
N PRO A 42 -3.98 -9.60 14.13
CA PRO A 42 -3.27 -10.40 15.10
C PRO A 42 -1.79 -10.19 14.80
N ALA A 43 -1.14 -9.36 15.60
CA ALA A 43 0.29 -9.11 15.53
C ALA A 43 1.12 -10.43 15.56
N CYS A 44 0.51 -11.51 16.03
CA CYS A 44 1.03 -12.86 16.14
C CYS A 44 0.58 -13.86 15.05
N ALA A 45 -0.19 -13.47 14.03
CA ALA A 45 -0.67 -14.46 13.05
C ALA A 45 0.43 -15.03 12.14
N ASN A 46 1.45 -14.22 11.81
CA ASN A 46 2.48 -14.62 10.85
C ASN A 46 3.88 -14.39 11.42
N ASP A 47 4.69 -15.45 11.52
CA ASP A 47 6.12 -15.38 11.85
C ASP A 47 6.91 -14.47 10.90
N GLU A 48 6.35 -14.23 9.71
CA GLU A 48 6.87 -13.35 8.65
C GLU A 48 6.83 -11.85 9.02
N ASN A 49 6.02 -11.46 10.01
CA ASN A 49 5.95 -10.07 10.42
C ASN A 49 7.29 -9.64 11.05
N GLU A 50 7.97 -8.71 10.39
CA GLU A 50 9.22 -8.13 10.85
C GLU A 50 8.95 -7.02 11.88
N VAL A 51 9.53 -7.16 13.08
CA VAL A 51 9.58 -6.08 14.08
C VAL A 51 10.56 -5.03 13.58
N ARG A 52 10.12 -3.78 13.50
CA ARG A 52 10.93 -2.66 13.04
C ARG A 52 11.06 -1.61 14.13
N PHE A 53 12.15 -0.86 14.07
CA PHE A 53 12.37 0.32 14.89
C PHE A 53 12.43 1.60 14.05
N GLU A 54 12.62 1.45 12.75
CA GLU A 54 12.72 2.55 11.79
C GLU A 54 12.19 2.09 10.43
N THR A 55 11.48 2.97 9.74
CA THR A 55 11.10 2.81 8.33
C THR A 55 10.87 4.18 7.72
N VAL A 56 11.01 4.30 6.40
CA VAL A 56 10.81 5.57 5.69
C VAL A 56 9.42 6.14 5.98
N GLY A 57 9.32 7.41 6.33
CA GLY A 57 8.03 8.07 6.59
C GLY A 57 7.39 7.74 7.95
N VAL A 58 8.12 7.07 8.84
CA VAL A 58 7.76 6.88 10.25
C VAL A 58 8.89 7.46 11.11
N PRO A 59 8.63 8.46 11.96
CA PRO A 59 9.64 9.04 12.85
C PRO A 59 10.22 8.01 13.82
N TYR A 60 11.52 8.11 14.09
CA TYR A 60 12.17 7.26 15.09
C TYR A 60 11.79 7.68 16.51
N CYS A 61 11.29 6.73 17.31
CA CYS A 61 10.91 6.96 18.71
C CYS A 61 11.48 5.93 19.69
N GLY A 62 12.32 4.99 19.22
CA GLY A 62 12.89 3.92 20.06
C GLY A 62 11.91 2.80 20.42
N VAL A 63 10.62 2.94 20.10
CA VAL A 63 9.59 1.93 20.35
C VAL A 63 9.51 0.96 19.16
N PRO A 64 9.53 -0.36 19.38
CA PRO A 64 9.35 -1.33 18.31
C PRO A 64 7.92 -1.31 17.77
N PHE A 65 7.78 -1.55 16.47
CA PHE A 65 6.49 -1.57 15.80
C PHE A 65 6.41 -2.58 14.64
N PHE A 66 5.18 -2.91 14.27
CA PHE A 66 4.88 -3.58 13.00
C PHE A 66 4.15 -2.63 12.05
N VAL A 67 4.41 -2.78 10.75
CA VAL A 67 3.60 -2.13 9.72
C VAL A 67 2.40 -3.04 9.46
N ALA A 68 1.25 -2.70 10.03
CA ALA A 68 0.01 -3.48 9.90
C ALA A 68 -0.62 -3.34 8.52
N GLY A 69 -0.42 -2.20 7.86
CA GLY A 69 -0.97 -1.94 6.55
C GLY A 69 -0.29 -0.82 5.79
N LEU A 70 -0.46 -0.85 4.47
CA LEU A 70 0.01 0.18 3.54
C LEU A 70 -1.07 0.45 2.49
N LYS A 71 -1.42 1.73 2.31
CA LYS A 71 -2.31 2.20 1.25
C LYS A 71 -1.63 3.33 0.49
N ILE A 72 -1.55 3.21 -0.83
CA ILE A 72 -0.88 4.16 -1.72
C ILE A 72 -1.91 4.66 -2.73
N LEU A 73 -2.07 5.99 -2.78
CA LEU A 73 -2.90 6.66 -3.78
C LEU A 73 -1.99 7.39 -4.77
N GLN A 74 -2.26 7.28 -6.07
CA GLN A 74 -1.49 7.94 -7.12
C GLN A 74 -2.28 9.09 -7.74
N CYS A 75 -1.60 10.22 -7.93
CA CYS A 75 -2.15 11.41 -8.55
C CYS A 75 -2.57 11.13 -10.01
N GLN A 76 -3.77 11.58 -10.37
CA GLN A 76 -4.34 11.46 -11.72
C GLN A 76 -4.26 12.76 -12.53
N SER A 77 -3.86 13.87 -11.91
CA SER A 77 -4.08 15.21 -12.45
C SER A 77 -3.13 15.65 -13.56
N TYR A 78 -2.34 14.75 -14.15
CA TYR A 78 -1.46 15.12 -15.24
C TYR A 78 -2.20 15.25 -16.58
N ARG A 79 -2.15 16.46 -17.16
CA ARG A 79 -2.50 16.76 -18.55
C ARG A 79 -1.23 17.14 -19.32
N GLY A 80 -0.46 16.18 -19.81
CA GLY A 80 0.69 16.46 -20.68
C GLY A 80 0.56 15.81 -22.05
N ARG A 81 0.83 16.61 -23.08
CA ARG A 81 0.98 16.18 -24.48
C ARG A 81 2.33 15.47 -24.61
N GLY A 82 2.34 14.25 -25.12
CA GLY A 82 3.52 13.64 -25.78
C GLY A 82 4.65 13.11 -24.89
N GLY A 83 4.70 11.78 -24.78
CA GLY A 83 5.89 10.93 -24.66
C GLY A 83 7.11 11.40 -23.85
N ARG A 84 7.15 11.05 -22.56
CA ARG A 84 8.41 10.80 -21.83
C ARG A 84 8.34 9.53 -20.98
N LYS A 85 9.48 8.85 -20.85
CA LYS A 85 9.61 7.52 -20.25
C LYS A 85 9.29 7.55 -18.75
N LYS A 86 8.47 6.58 -18.32
CA LYS A 86 8.03 6.30 -16.94
C LYS A 86 9.25 6.13 -16.02
N LYS A 87 9.41 6.98 -15.01
CA LYS A 87 10.34 6.71 -13.89
C LYS A 87 9.69 5.68 -12.97
N GLU A 88 10.37 4.57 -12.76
CA GLU A 88 9.94 3.51 -11.87
C GLU A 88 10.15 3.95 -10.41
N ILE A 89 9.09 3.89 -9.60
CA ILE A 89 9.18 4.21 -8.18
C ILE A 89 9.69 2.94 -7.48
N LYS A 90 10.93 2.98 -7.00
CA LYS A 90 11.48 1.91 -6.13
C LYS A 90 10.83 2.01 -4.76
N ILE A 91 9.71 1.31 -4.58
CA ILE A 91 9.07 1.12 -3.27
C ILE A 91 9.86 0.01 -2.58
N GLU A 92 10.74 0.35 -1.63
CA GLU A 92 11.43 -0.65 -0.83
C GLU A 92 10.43 -1.33 0.12
N LEU A 93 9.88 -2.45 -0.36
CA LEU A 93 9.23 -3.47 0.46
C LEU A 93 10.34 -4.38 0.98
N THR A 94 10.86 -4.11 2.17
CA THR A 94 11.57 -5.14 2.92
C THR A 94 10.52 -6.13 3.45
N GLY A 95 10.56 -7.38 2.96
CA GLY A 95 9.65 -8.46 3.34
C GLY A 95 8.89 -9.05 2.15
N SER A 96 9.53 -10.00 1.47
CA SER A 96 9.01 -10.76 0.34
C SER A 96 7.99 -11.81 0.77
N GLY A 97 6.92 -11.97 -0.01
CA GLY A 97 5.99 -13.09 0.03
C GLY A 97 5.15 -13.08 -1.25
N ALA A 98 5.54 -13.92 -2.21
CA ALA A 98 4.95 -14.02 -3.53
C ALA A 98 3.50 -14.53 -3.44
N GLY A 99 2.59 -13.83 -4.12
CA GLY A 99 1.24 -14.29 -4.40
C GLY A 99 0.97 -14.14 -5.88
N VAL A 100 1.45 -15.12 -6.67
CA VAL A 100 1.02 -15.33 -8.05
C VAL A 100 -0.44 -15.82 -7.98
N ILE A 101 -1.35 -15.00 -8.49
CA ILE A 101 -2.66 -15.40 -8.99
C ILE A 101 -2.67 -14.86 -10.42
N GLY A 102 -2.61 -15.66 -11.48
CA GLY A 102 -3.32 -16.89 -11.76
C GLY A 102 -3.87 -16.68 -13.17
N GLU A 103 -3.01 -16.80 -14.19
CA GLU A 103 -3.46 -16.86 -15.59
C GLU A 103 -4.08 -18.24 -15.79
N ALA A 104 -5.39 -18.25 -16.05
CA ALA A 104 -6.12 -19.44 -16.39
C ALA A 104 -5.60 -20.00 -17.72
N GLY A 105 -4.98 -21.18 -17.65
CA GLY A 105 -4.70 -22.00 -18.82
C GLY A 105 -6.00 -22.53 -19.43
N VAL A 106 -6.08 -22.52 -20.75
CA VAL A 106 -7.10 -23.24 -21.51
C VAL A 106 -6.36 -24.17 -22.47
N GLY A 107 -6.61 -25.47 -22.32
CA GLY A 107 -6.01 -26.53 -23.10
C GLY A 107 -6.57 -26.61 -24.52
N ASP A 108 -5.73 -27.14 -25.40
CA ASP A 108 -5.96 -27.39 -26.82
C ASP A 108 -6.03 -28.92 -27.03
N ALA A 109 -7.12 -29.41 -27.63
CA ALA A 109 -7.23 -30.72 -28.28
C ALA A 109 -8.52 -30.73 -29.14
N GLY A 110 -8.37 -31.00 -30.43
CA GLY A 110 -9.36 -30.78 -31.49
C GLY A 110 -10.40 -31.88 -31.73
N GLY A 111 -11.14 -31.71 -32.83
CA GLY A 111 -12.11 -32.67 -33.39
C GLY A 111 -13.11 -32.00 -34.35
N ASP A 112 -13.28 -32.60 -35.52
CA ASP A 112 -13.73 -32.08 -36.82
C ASP A 112 -15.27 -31.99 -37.08
N GLU A 113 -15.58 -31.25 -38.16
CA GLU A 113 -16.65 -31.42 -39.17
C GLU A 113 -18.15 -30.95 -39.04
N GLU A 114 -18.52 -30.16 -40.08
CA GLU A 114 -19.78 -30.02 -40.88
C GLU A 114 -20.96 -29.03 -40.57
N ASP A 115 -20.99 -27.96 -41.39
CA ASP A 115 -22.08 -27.34 -42.21
C ASP A 115 -23.34 -26.67 -41.56
N PRO A 116 -24.10 -25.81 -42.27
CA PRO A 116 -24.17 -24.36 -42.01
C PRO A 116 -25.60 -23.94 -41.63
N LEU A 117 -25.81 -22.69 -41.17
CA LEU A 117 -26.97 -21.88 -41.54
C LEU A 117 -26.93 -20.49 -40.87
N GLU A 118 -27.40 -19.55 -41.67
CA GLU A 118 -27.22 -18.11 -41.59
C GLU A 118 -27.85 -17.45 -40.34
N THR A 119 -27.10 -16.55 -39.69
CA THR A 119 -27.69 -15.52 -38.82
C THR A 119 -27.00 -14.15 -38.97
N LYS A 120 -27.78 -13.24 -39.55
CA LYS A 120 -27.79 -11.76 -39.53
C LYS A 120 -26.59 -11.01 -38.89
N PRO A 121 -26.09 -9.93 -39.54
CA PRO A 121 -24.98 -9.14 -38.99
C PRO A 121 -25.43 -8.34 -37.76
N MET A 122 -25.07 -8.81 -36.57
CA MET A 122 -25.10 -8.00 -35.36
C MET A 122 -24.08 -6.87 -35.49
N VAL A 123 -24.57 -5.66 -35.68
CA VAL A 123 -23.80 -4.42 -35.57
C VAL A 123 -23.09 -4.42 -34.22
N LYS A 124 -21.78 -4.73 -34.23
CA LYS A 124 -20.90 -4.63 -33.08
C LYS A 124 -20.88 -3.16 -32.67
N LYS A 125 -21.73 -2.78 -31.70
CA LYS A 125 -21.63 -1.53 -30.98
C LYS A 125 -20.21 -1.48 -30.42
N LYS A 126 -19.35 -0.72 -31.10
CA LYS A 126 -17.99 -0.41 -30.69
C LYS A 126 -18.10 0.11 -29.26
N LYS A 127 -17.80 -0.71 -28.25
CA LYS A 127 -17.64 -0.23 -26.88
C LYS A 127 -16.66 0.92 -27.00
N LYS A 128 -17.12 2.15 -26.72
CA LYS A 128 -16.24 3.31 -26.63
C LYS A 128 -15.12 2.86 -25.71
N ALA A 129 -13.92 2.71 -26.25
CA ALA A 129 -12.73 2.49 -25.44
C ALA A 129 -12.75 3.61 -24.41
N GLY A 130 -13.06 3.27 -23.16
CA GLY A 130 -12.94 4.20 -22.06
C GLY A 130 -11.56 4.82 -22.17
N ARG A 131 -11.47 6.15 -22.15
CA ARG A 131 -10.19 6.85 -22.17
C ARG A 131 -9.31 6.19 -21.11
N ALA A 132 -8.35 5.39 -21.54
CA ALA A 132 -7.29 4.93 -20.66
C ALA A 132 -6.53 6.19 -20.27
N HIS A 133 -6.77 6.69 -19.07
CA HIS A 133 -6.04 7.81 -18.52
C HIS A 133 -4.57 7.39 -18.47
N LYS A 134 -3.75 7.91 -19.40
CA LYS A 134 -2.31 7.73 -19.33
C LYS A 134 -1.84 8.45 -18.07
N VAL A 135 -1.59 7.67 -17.02
CA VAL A 135 -1.15 8.16 -15.71
C VAL A 135 0.28 8.67 -15.85
N GLY A 136 0.42 10.00 -15.97
CA GLY A 136 1.72 10.66 -16.11
C GLY A 136 2.30 11.16 -14.80
N CYS A 137 1.50 11.33 -13.74
CA CYS A 137 1.99 11.87 -12.47
C CYS A 137 2.56 10.77 -11.56
N THR A 138 3.78 10.98 -11.08
CA THR A 138 4.45 10.12 -10.10
C THR A 138 4.13 10.47 -8.65
N ALA A 139 3.47 11.61 -8.41
CA ALA A 139 3.10 12.03 -7.06
C ALA A 139 2.15 11.01 -6.42
N THR A 140 2.50 10.55 -5.23
CA THR A 140 1.70 9.59 -4.46
C THR A 140 1.44 10.09 -3.05
N ILE A 141 0.26 9.78 -2.54
CA ILE A 141 -0.05 9.82 -1.12
C ILE A 141 0.21 8.43 -0.55
N ILE A 142 0.94 8.35 0.55
CA ILE A 142 1.29 7.09 1.22
C ILE A 142 0.71 7.11 2.62
N MET A 143 -0.16 6.14 2.92
CA MET A 143 -0.68 5.89 4.25
C MET A 143 -0.04 4.62 4.81
N LYS A 144 0.67 4.75 5.93
CA LYS A 144 1.27 3.64 6.67
C LYS A 144 0.57 3.46 7.99
N GLU A 145 0.00 2.29 8.19
CA GLU A 145 -0.61 1.91 9.45
C GLU A 145 0.41 1.11 10.27
N VAL A 146 0.67 1.59 11.47
CA VAL A 146 1.74 1.11 12.35
C VAL A 146 1.15 0.79 13.72
N ILE A 147 1.59 -0.34 14.30
CA ILE A 147 1.24 -0.75 15.67
C ILE A 147 2.52 -0.74 16.50
N TYR A 148 2.58 0.17 17.47
CA TYR A 148 3.67 0.31 18.44
C TYR A 148 3.44 -0.54 19.68
N TYR A 149 4.56 -0.93 20.33
CA TYR A 149 4.59 -1.68 21.58
C TYR A 149 5.43 -0.92 22.62
N PRO A 150 4.83 0.06 23.32
CA PRO A 150 5.56 0.95 24.24
C PRO A 150 6.31 0.21 25.34
N GLU A 151 5.81 -0.93 25.80
CA GLU A 151 6.43 -1.76 26.85
C GLU A 151 7.81 -2.30 26.46
N PHE A 152 8.13 -2.32 25.17
CA PHE A 152 9.37 -2.83 24.60
C PHE A 152 10.29 -1.69 24.12
N GLN A 153 10.13 -0.47 24.63
CA GLN A 153 10.93 0.67 24.23
C GLN A 153 12.42 0.46 24.52
N LEU A 154 13.27 0.82 23.55
CA LEU A 154 14.71 0.82 23.72
C LEU A 154 15.17 2.03 24.53
N PHE A 155 15.93 1.77 25.60
CA PHE A 155 16.65 2.80 26.35
C PHE A 155 18.04 3.08 25.77
N GLU A 156 18.64 2.09 25.09
CA GLU A 156 19.96 2.22 24.50
C GLU A 156 19.95 1.74 23.03
N HIS A 157 20.47 2.60 22.15
CA HIS A 157 20.50 2.36 20.71
C HIS A 157 21.68 1.49 20.31
N SER A 158 21.60 0.19 20.60
CA SER A 158 22.55 -0.81 20.10
C SER A 158 21.86 -1.83 19.20
N LYS A 159 22.60 -2.37 18.22
CA LYS A 159 22.10 -3.42 17.31
C LYS A 159 21.69 -4.68 18.11
N ASN A 160 22.47 -5.03 19.12
CA ASN A 160 22.20 -6.19 19.97
C ASN A 160 20.92 -5.99 20.78
N ASN A 161 20.70 -4.79 21.33
CA ASN A 161 19.47 -4.48 22.06
C ASN A 161 18.24 -4.53 21.14
N ARG A 162 18.33 -3.97 19.91
CA ARG A 162 17.24 -4.06 18.91
C ARG A 162 16.84 -5.51 18.63
N ILE A 163 17.83 -6.40 18.43
CA ILE A 163 17.58 -7.83 18.18
C ILE A 163 16.95 -8.51 19.39
N ALA A 164 17.50 -8.26 20.59
CA ALA A 164 17.00 -8.85 21.83
C ALA A 164 15.55 -8.45 22.11
N VAL A 165 15.25 -7.15 22.01
CA VAL A 165 13.89 -6.60 22.20
C VAL A 165 12.93 -7.11 21.13
N ALA A 166 13.35 -7.17 19.87
CA ALA A 166 12.51 -7.74 18.81
C ALA A 166 12.17 -9.21 19.08
N ARG A 167 13.12 -10.00 19.60
CA ARG A 167 12.87 -11.39 20.01
C ARG A 167 11.89 -11.46 21.18
N GLN A 168 12.10 -10.68 22.23
CA GLN A 168 11.21 -10.63 23.40
C GLN A 168 9.78 -10.24 23.01
N LEU A 169 9.61 -9.25 22.13
CA LEU A 169 8.30 -8.86 21.62
C LEU A 169 7.65 -10.00 20.83
N LYS A 170 8.39 -10.68 19.96
CA LYS A 170 7.87 -11.84 19.23
C LYS A 170 7.44 -12.96 20.19
N ASP A 171 8.23 -13.25 21.23
CA ASP A 171 7.92 -14.28 22.21
C ASP A 171 6.67 -13.93 23.05
N ALA A 172 6.52 -12.66 23.46
CA ALA A 172 5.34 -12.15 24.15
C ALA A 172 4.08 -12.26 23.28
N LEU A 173 4.19 -11.95 21.99
CA LEU A 173 3.09 -12.07 21.04
C LEU A 173 2.72 -13.54 20.75
N LYS A 174 3.71 -14.43 20.66
CA LYS A 174 3.51 -15.89 20.48
C LYS A 174 2.82 -16.52 21.68
N SER A 175 3.21 -16.13 22.89
CA SER A 175 2.60 -16.60 24.14
C SER A 175 1.21 -16.00 24.39
N LYS A 176 0.71 -15.13 23.50
CA LYS A 176 -0.57 -14.40 23.65
C LYS A 176 -0.65 -13.65 24.98
N ALA A 177 0.50 -13.20 25.50
CA ALA A 177 0.52 -12.33 26.65
C ALA A 177 -0.29 -11.05 26.35
N PRO A 178 -0.98 -10.46 27.34
CA PRO A 178 -1.59 -9.16 27.16
C PRO A 178 -0.46 -8.13 26.98
N VAL A 179 -0.39 -7.54 25.78
CA VAL A 179 0.61 -6.53 25.44
C VAL A 179 -0.10 -5.25 25.05
N GLN A 180 0.37 -4.11 25.56
CA GLN A 180 -0.13 -2.80 25.18
C GLN A 180 0.23 -2.50 23.72
N LYS A 181 -0.79 -2.10 22.95
CA LYS A 181 -0.67 -1.75 21.53
C LYS A 181 -1.14 -0.32 21.32
N ASP A 182 -0.35 0.48 20.62
CA ASP A 182 -0.78 1.81 20.15
C ASP A 182 -0.79 1.84 18.62
N ARG A 183 -1.96 2.14 18.05
CA ARG A 183 -2.19 2.13 16.59
C ARG A 183 -2.13 3.55 16.06
N ILE A 184 -1.30 3.76 15.05
CA ILE A 184 -1.05 5.07 14.46
C ILE A 184 -1.02 4.95 12.94
N ILE A 185 -1.64 5.92 12.26
CA ILE A 185 -1.61 6.03 10.80
C ILE A 185 -0.76 7.24 10.43
N TYR A 186 0.29 7.01 9.66
CA TYR A 186 1.11 8.06 9.07
C TYR A 186 0.64 8.34 7.65
N VAL A 187 0.20 9.56 7.39
CA VAL A 187 -0.24 10.03 6.07
C VAL A 187 0.83 10.95 5.50
N THR A 188 1.51 10.51 4.45
CA THR A 188 2.49 11.31 3.73
C THR A 188 1.86 11.82 2.45
N VAL A 189 1.77 13.14 2.31
CA VAL A 189 1.27 13.80 1.10
C VAL A 189 2.44 14.39 0.29
N PRO A 190 2.36 14.35 -1.05
CA PRO A 190 3.38 14.94 -1.91
C PRO A 190 3.31 16.47 -1.86
N ALA A 191 4.46 17.13 -1.93
CA ALA A 191 4.50 18.57 -2.19
C ALA A 191 4.17 18.85 -3.66
N MET A 192 3.80 20.08 -4.00
CA MET A 192 3.53 20.46 -5.40
C MET A 192 4.74 20.21 -6.32
N SER A 193 5.96 20.29 -5.80
CA SER A 193 7.21 19.94 -6.51
C SER A 193 7.32 18.46 -6.89
N ASP A 194 6.61 17.58 -6.19
CA ASP A 194 6.66 16.14 -6.41
C ASP A 194 5.71 15.71 -7.55
N HIS A 195 4.94 16.64 -8.11
CA HIS A 195 4.09 16.41 -9.28
C HIS A 195 4.90 16.51 -10.57
N PHE A 196 5.54 15.42 -10.97
CA PHE A 196 6.25 15.31 -12.25
C PHE A 196 5.64 14.24 -13.18
N GLY A 197 5.77 14.47 -14.49
CA GLY A 197 5.32 13.61 -15.58
C GLY A 197 5.91 14.01 -16.92
#